data_AF-A0A954T5V5-F1
#
_entry.id   AF-A0A954T5V5-F1
#
_cell.length_a   1.000
_cell.length_b   1.000
_cell.length_c   1.000
_cell.angle_alpha   90.00
_cell.angle_beta   90.00
_cell.angle_gamma   90.00
#
_symmetry.space_group_name_H-M   'P 1'
#
loop_
_entity.id
_entity.type
_entity.pdbx_description
1 polymer ?
#
loop_
_entity_poly.entity_id
_entity_poly.type
_entity_poly.pdbx_seq_one_letter_code
_entity_poly.pdbx_strand_id
1 'polypeptide(L)'
;MEPQRQKAYRYLLYQGMLEIRPIAWMPLGFLNPWNWKQITRQVRQAGFTADWLHNLALFSAIDFERFDETRFWNEFRRLRDRHPKSQLMRYEEVFERELADTEHLDSE
;
A
#
# COMPACT_ATOMS: atom_id res chain seq x y z
N MET A 1 -17.74 -7.76 -5.33
CA MET A 1 -16.95 -7.89 -4.09
C MET A 1 -17.84 -7.53 -2.91
N GLU A 2 -17.66 -8.18 -1.76
CA GLU A 2 -18.43 -7.89 -0.53
C GLU A 2 -18.05 -6.53 0.08
N PRO A 3 -18.99 -5.80 0.72
CA PRO A 3 -18.75 -4.45 1.25
C PRO A 3 -17.61 -4.35 2.27
N GLN A 4 -17.48 -5.33 3.18
CA GLN A 4 -16.43 -5.36 4.20
C GLN A 4 -15.05 -5.43 3.55
N ARG A 5 -14.93 -6.26 2.52
CA ARG A 5 -13.72 -6.41 1.72
C ARG A 5 -13.37 -5.15 0.94
N GLN A 6 -14.36 -4.48 0.35
CA GLN A 6 -14.15 -3.17 -0.29
C GLN A 6 -13.64 -2.12 0.70
N LYS A 7 -14.18 -2.11 1.93
CA LYS A 7 -13.74 -1.22 3.01
C LYS A 7 -12.29 -1.51 3.41
N ALA A 8 -11.92 -2.78 3.59
CA ALA A 8 -10.55 -3.18 3.89
C ALA A 8 -9.56 -2.72 2.80
N TYR A 9 -9.93 -2.83 1.53
CA TYR A 9 -9.11 -2.30 0.42
C TYR A 9 -9.00 -0.78 0.41
N ARG A 10 -10.08 -0.05 0.70
CA ARG A 10 -10.04 1.41 0.86
C ARG A 10 -9.12 1.83 2.01
N TYR A 11 -9.15 1.08 3.10
CA TYR A 11 -8.23 1.31 4.22
C TYR A 11 -6.77 1.01 3.84
N LEU A 12 -6.53 -0.05 3.06
CA LEU A 12 -5.21 -0.37 2.52
C LEU A 12 -4.64 0.81 1.71
N LEU A 13 -5.48 1.43 0.87
CA LEU A 13 -5.12 2.62 0.10
C LEU A 13 -4.76 3.80 1.02
N TYR A 14 -5.55 4.03 2.07
CA TYR A 14 -5.27 5.05 3.08
C TYR A 14 -3.92 4.82 3.77
N GLN A 15 -3.62 3.58 4.17
CA GLN A 15 -2.34 3.22 4.78
C GLN A 15 -1.16 3.49 3.83
N GLY A 16 -1.32 3.18 2.55
CA GLY A 16 -0.31 3.52 1.55
C GLY A 16 -0.06 5.02 1.41
N MET A 17 -1.12 5.82 1.44
CA MET A 17 -0.97 7.28 1.44
C MET A 17 -0.23 7.79 2.67
N LEU A 18 -0.46 7.19 3.85
CA LEU A 18 0.29 7.52 5.07
C LEU A 18 1.77 7.17 4.96
N GLU A 19 2.13 6.05 4.31
CA GLU A 19 3.52 5.65 4.09
C GLU A 19 4.24 6.58 3.10
N ILE A 20 3.55 7.03 2.05
CA ILE A 20 4.12 7.87 1.00
C ILE A 20 4.23 9.35 1.44
N ARG A 21 3.26 9.86 2.21
CA ARG A 21 3.15 11.27 2.59
C ARG A 21 4.42 11.91 3.19
N PRO A 22 5.21 11.24 4.06
CA PRO A 22 6.42 11.82 4.65
C PRO A 22 7.47 12.26 3.62
N ILE A 23 7.47 11.67 2.41
CA ILE A 23 8.45 11.97 1.37
C ILE A 23 8.33 13.41 0.87
N ALA A 24 7.12 13.97 0.87
CA ALA A 24 6.89 15.36 0.49
C ALA A 24 7.59 16.36 1.44
N TRP A 25 7.89 15.95 2.66
CA TRP A 25 8.48 16.80 3.70
C TRP A 25 9.96 16.47 3.96
N MET A 26 10.56 15.64 3.12
CA MET A 26 11.93 15.20 3.32
C MET A 26 12.93 16.35 3.10
N PRO A 27 13.76 16.69 4.09
CA PRO A 27 14.69 17.81 3.96
C PRO A 27 15.81 17.49 2.96
N LEU A 28 15.88 18.26 1.87
CA LEU A 28 16.94 18.17 0.87
C LEU A 28 18.25 18.85 1.30
N GLY A 29 18.29 19.45 2.50
CA GLY A 29 19.28 20.45 2.88
C GLY A 29 20.65 19.95 3.38
N PHE A 30 20.83 18.66 3.70
CA PHE A 30 22.12 18.15 4.23
C PHE A 30 22.50 16.82 3.58
N LEU A 31 22.95 16.95 2.34
CA LEU A 31 23.18 15.87 1.39
C LEU A 31 24.59 15.27 1.52
N ASN A 32 24.84 14.53 2.61
CA ASN A 32 25.97 13.58 2.68
C ASN A 32 25.69 12.40 1.72
N PRO A 33 26.65 11.94 0.90
CA PRO A 33 26.47 10.79 0.00
C PRO A 33 25.91 9.51 0.65
N TRP A 34 26.07 9.31 1.96
CA TRP A 34 25.42 8.21 2.68
C TRP A 34 23.89 8.39 2.78
N ASN A 35 23.44 9.62 3.08
CA ASN A 35 22.02 9.96 3.15
C ASN A 35 21.34 9.87 1.78
N TRP A 36 22.06 10.17 0.69
CA TRP A 36 21.55 10.00 -0.68
C TRP A 36 21.10 8.58 -0.97
N LYS A 37 21.91 7.57 -0.63
CA LYS A 37 21.55 6.16 -0.88
C LYS A 37 20.30 5.75 -0.11
N GLN A 38 20.13 6.27 1.11
CA GLN A 38 18.96 6.00 1.93
C GLN A 38 17.71 6.72 1.41
N ILE A 39 17.82 8.02 1.06
CA ILE A 39 16.75 8.84 0.49
C ILE A 39 16.27 8.25 -0.85
N THR A 40 17.19 7.97 -1.76
CA THR A 40 16.87 7.38 -3.07
C THR A 40 16.17 6.02 -2.93
N ARG A 41 16.58 5.20 -1.94
CA ARG A 41 15.90 3.94 -1.64
C ARG A 41 14.48 4.16 -1.12
N GLN A 42 14.25 5.11 -0.22
CA GLN A 42 12.92 5.43 0.31
C GLN A 42 12.00 5.97 -0.79
N VAL A 43 12.47 6.92 -1.59
CA VAL A 43 11.71 7.47 -2.73
C VAL A 43 11.34 6.37 -3.73
N ARG A 44 12.28 5.49 -4.06
CA ARG A 44 12.03 4.37 -4.97
C ARG A 44 11.00 3.39 -4.40
N GLN A 45 11.09 3.06 -3.11
CA GLN A 45 10.12 2.18 -2.44
C GLN A 45 8.71 2.76 -2.49
N ALA A 46 8.57 4.05 -2.19
CA ALA A 46 7.29 4.72 -2.27
C ALA A 46 6.76 4.86 -3.69
N GLY A 47 7.63 5.05 -4.68
CA GLY A 47 7.24 5.00 -6.09
C GLY A 47 6.61 3.65 -6.46
N PHE A 48 7.25 2.53 -6.10
CA PHE A 48 6.67 1.20 -6.34
C PHE A 48 5.36 0.97 -5.59
N THR A 49 5.24 1.49 -4.38
CA THR A 49 4.01 1.41 -3.57
C THR A 49 2.89 2.20 -4.22
N ALA A 50 3.19 3.43 -4.68
CA ALA A 50 2.25 4.28 -5.37
C ALA A 50 1.78 3.64 -6.69
N ASP A 51 2.70 3.08 -7.48
CA ASP A 51 2.37 2.40 -8.74
C ASP A 51 1.44 1.21 -8.51
N TRP A 52 1.71 0.41 -7.48
CA TRP A 52 0.86 -0.73 -7.12
C TRP A 52 -0.53 -0.29 -6.63
N LEU A 53 -0.59 0.71 -5.75
CA LEU A 53 -1.83 1.24 -5.20
C LEU A 53 -2.63 2.07 -6.20
N HIS A 54 -2.01 2.57 -7.28
CA HIS A 54 -2.70 3.31 -8.33
C HIS A 54 -3.85 2.50 -8.94
N ASN A 55 -3.61 1.21 -9.22
CA ASN A 55 -4.66 0.31 -9.71
C ASN A 55 -5.80 0.17 -8.68
N LEU A 56 -5.44 0.01 -7.40
CA LEU A 56 -6.43 -0.07 -6.33
C LEU A 56 -7.29 1.19 -6.23
N ALA A 57 -6.68 2.37 -6.36
CA ALA A 57 -7.36 3.65 -6.33
C ALA A 57 -8.38 3.79 -7.47
N LEU A 58 -8.01 3.38 -8.69
CA LEU A 58 -8.92 3.36 -9.83
C LEU A 58 -10.13 2.48 -9.55
N PHE A 59 -9.91 1.23 -9.11
CA PHE A 59 -11.00 0.31 -8.83
C PHE A 59 -11.85 0.73 -7.64
N SER A 60 -11.27 1.39 -6.62
CA SER A 60 -12.03 1.94 -5.50
C SER A 60 -13.04 3.02 -5.94
N ALA A 61 -12.75 3.78 -7.00
CA ALA A 61 -13.63 4.83 -7.52
C ALA A 61 -14.87 4.28 -8.26
N ILE A 62 -14.83 3.00 -8.65
CA ILE A 62 -15.91 2.29 -9.35
C ILE A 62 -16.42 1.09 -8.53
N ASP A 63 -16.38 1.19 -7.20
CA ASP A 63 -16.84 0.16 -6.27
C ASP A 63 -16.28 -1.25 -6.55
N PHE A 64 -15.01 -1.28 -6.95
CA PHE A 64 -14.26 -2.49 -7.27
C PHE A 64 -14.87 -3.32 -8.40
N GLU A 65 -15.63 -2.70 -9.31
CA GLU A 65 -16.13 -3.38 -10.49
C GLU A 65 -14.96 -3.95 -11.31
N ARG A 66 -15.00 -5.25 -11.60
CA ARG A 66 -13.96 -5.99 -12.33
C ARG A 66 -12.58 -6.00 -11.66
N PHE A 67 -12.47 -5.64 -10.39
CA PHE A 67 -11.21 -5.75 -9.66
C PHE A 67 -10.80 -7.23 -9.53
N ASP A 68 -9.56 -7.53 -9.92
CA ASP A 68 -8.96 -8.86 -9.77
C ASP A 68 -8.04 -8.88 -8.55
N GLU A 69 -8.57 -9.35 -7.43
CA GLU A 69 -7.84 -9.46 -6.16
C GLU A 69 -6.60 -10.36 -6.28
N THR A 70 -6.72 -11.45 -7.05
CA THR A 70 -5.63 -12.42 -7.20
C THR A 70 -4.47 -11.78 -7.94
N ARG A 71 -4.76 -11.09 -9.04
CA ARG A 71 -3.75 -10.33 -9.78
C ARG A 71 -3.13 -9.23 -8.93
N PHE A 72 -3.94 -8.47 -8.20
CA PHE A 72 -3.47 -7.40 -7.32
C PHE A 72 -2.46 -7.91 -6.28
N TRP A 73 -2.77 -9.00 -5.57
CA TRP A 73 -1.88 -9.57 -4.58
C TRP A 73 -0.66 -10.28 -5.19
N ASN A 74 -0.80 -10.85 -6.39
CA ASN A 74 0.35 -11.41 -7.11
C ASN A 74 1.34 -10.31 -7.55
N GLU A 75 0.85 -9.16 -7.97
CA GLU A 75 1.69 -7.99 -8.26
C GLU A 75 2.41 -7.51 -6.99
N PHE A 76 1.70 -7.41 -5.86
CA PHE A 76 2.29 -7.10 -4.56
C PHE A 76 3.41 -8.06 -4.16
N ARG A 77 3.18 -9.38 -4.24
CA ARG A 77 4.19 -10.40 -3.92
C ARG A 77 5.42 -10.28 -4.80
N ARG A 78 5.24 -10.05 -6.11
CA ARG A 78 6.36 -9.79 -7.03
C ARG A 78 7.16 -8.54 -6.65
N LEU A 79 6.50 -7.48 -6.21
CA LEU A 79 7.17 -6.26 -5.73
C LEU A 79 7.94 -6.51 -4.42
N ARG A 80 7.31 -7.22 -3.47
CA ARG A 80 7.94 -7.64 -2.22
C ARG A 80 9.19 -8.48 -2.46
N ASP A 81 9.12 -9.48 -3.34
CA ASP A 81 10.22 -10.38 -3.63
C ASP A 81 11.38 -9.67 -4.35
N ARG A 82 11.07 -8.64 -5.16
CA ARG A 82 12.08 -7.76 -5.78
C ARG A 82 12.72 -6.81 -4.76
N HIS A 83 12.04 -6.51 -3.65
CA HIS A 83 12.47 -5.58 -2.61
C HIS A 83 12.34 -6.18 -1.20
N PRO A 84 13.04 -7.27 -0.87
CA PRO A 84 12.84 -8.04 0.36
C PRO A 84 13.25 -7.29 1.64
N LYS A 85 13.96 -6.17 1.52
CA LYS A 85 14.31 -5.30 2.65
C LYS A 85 13.37 -4.10 2.80
N SER A 86 12.24 -4.08 2.10
CA SER A 86 11.24 -3.02 2.19
C SER A 86 10.22 -3.33 3.29
N GLN A 87 9.67 -2.29 3.92
CA GLN A 87 8.62 -2.42 4.93
C GLN A 87 7.24 -2.77 4.31
N LEU A 88 7.20 -2.95 2.99
CA LEU A 88 6.01 -3.32 2.23
C LEU A 88 5.37 -4.62 2.73
N MET A 89 6.05 -5.45 3.52
CA MET A 89 5.55 -6.76 3.95
C MET A 89 4.23 -6.73 4.72
N ARG A 90 3.79 -5.59 5.24
CA ARG A 90 2.66 -5.51 6.18
C ARG A 90 1.30 -5.23 5.53
N TYR A 91 1.23 -5.05 4.21
CA TYR A 91 -0.05 -4.74 3.56
C TYR A 91 -1.04 -5.92 3.58
N GLU A 92 -0.58 -7.16 3.41
CA GLU A 92 -1.45 -8.35 3.59
C GLU A 92 -2.00 -8.37 5.03
N GLU A 93 -1.16 -8.18 6.05
CA GLU A 93 -1.58 -8.15 7.46
C GLU A 93 -2.58 -7.02 7.77
N VAL A 94 -2.36 -5.82 7.21
CA VAL A 94 -3.24 -4.66 7.37
C VAL A 94 -4.62 -4.96 6.78
N PHE A 95 -4.66 -5.59 5.60
CA PHE A 95 -5.91 -5.97 4.95
C PHE A 95 -6.68 -7.00 5.79
N GLU A 96 -6.02 -8.09 6.19
CA GLU A 96 -6.66 -9.16 6.98
C GLU A 96 -7.20 -8.64 8.32
N ARG A 97 -6.44 -7.76 8.98
CA ARG A 97 -6.90 -7.13 10.22
C ARG A 97 -8.19 -6.31 10.00
N GLU A 98 -8.22 -5.45 8.98
CA GLU A 98 -9.41 -4.63 8.73
C GLU A 98 -10.62 -5.41 8.24
N LEU A 99 -10.39 -6.51 7.52
CA LEU A 99 -11.45 -7.42 7.12
C LEU A 99 -12.10 -8.03 8.36
N ALA A 100 -11.28 -8.59 9.27
CA ALA A 100 -11.76 -9.18 10.52
C ALA A 100 -12.47 -8.17 11.43
N ASP A 101 -11.92 -6.96 11.58
CA ASP A 101 -12.51 -5.90 12.40
C ASP A 101 -13.89 -5.47 11.87
N THR A 102 -14.07 -5.47 10.55
CA THR A 102 -15.36 -5.11 9.94
C THR A 102 -16.38 -6.25 10.04
N GLU A 103 -15.96 -7.51 9.93
CA GLU A 103 -16.85 -8.67 10.13
C GLU A 103 -17.40 -8.77 11.56
N HIS A 104 -16.61 -8.38 12.57
CA HIS A 104 -17.08 -8.32 13.96
C HIS A 104 -18.15 -7.26 14.19
N LEU A 105 -18.04 -6.09 13.54
CA LEU A 105 -19.00 -4.99 13.70
C LEU A 105 -20.38 -5.29 13.10
N ASP A 106 -20.47 -6.18 12.11
CA ASP A 106 -21.74 -6.58 11.49
C ASP A 106 -22.41 -7.78 12.22
N SER A 107 -21.75 -8.34 13.25
CA SER A 107 -22.22 -9.49 14.02
C SER A 107 -22.86 -9.12 15.38
N GLU A 108 -22.84 -7.83 15.75
CA GLU A 108 -23.48 -7.25 16.96
C GLU A 108 -24.79 -6.54 16.62
#